data_AF-A0AAW8UJN5-F1
#
_entry.id   AF-A0AAW8UJN5-F1
#
_cell.length_a   1.000
_cell.length_b   1.000
_cell.length_c   1.000
_cell.angle_alpha   90.00
_cell.angle_beta   90.00
_cell.angle_gamma   90.00
#
_symmetry.space_group_name_H-M   'P 1'
#
loop_
_entity.id
_entity.type
_entity.pdbx_description
1 polymer ?
#
loop_
_entity_poly.entity_id
_entity_poly.type
_entity_poly.pdbx_seq_one_letter_code
_entity_poly.pdbx_strand_id
1 'polypeptide(L)'
;MTNYEEKEAKALVKIAEVLDKLDENLAELDTLDADAKKHSMKKWIIEKKAIHEIKKIAHEAGKYEKYDEKALKKEIDEVEKYM
;
A
#
# COMPACT_ATOMS: atom_id res chain seq x y z
N MET A 1 -4.01 21.73 -24.17
CA MET A 1 -5.24 21.24 -23.51
C MET A 1 -4.84 20.19 -22.50
N THR A 2 -5.52 20.21 -21.36
CA THR A 2 -5.02 19.86 -20.04
C THR A 2 -4.90 18.35 -19.85
N ASN A 3 -3.66 17.90 -19.64
CA ASN A 3 -3.22 16.50 -19.47
C ASN A 3 -3.75 15.83 -18.16
N TYR A 4 -4.88 16.31 -17.63
CA TYR A 4 -5.47 15.88 -16.36
C TYR A 4 -6.20 14.55 -16.50
N GLU A 5 -6.97 14.36 -17.58
CA GLU A 5 -7.66 13.08 -17.85
C GLU A 5 -6.65 11.93 -18.01
N GLU A 6 -5.52 12.17 -18.68
CA GLU A 6 -4.43 11.21 -18.76
C GLU A 6 -3.79 10.90 -17.40
N LYS A 7 -3.62 11.91 -16.53
CA LYS A 7 -3.05 11.72 -15.18
C LYS A 7 -3.98 10.93 -14.29
N GLU A 8 -5.28 11.19 -14.36
CA GLU A 8 -6.30 10.44 -13.61
C GLU A 8 -6.39 8.99 -14.10
N ALA A 9 -6.40 8.77 -15.42
CA ALA A 9 -6.37 7.43 -15.99
C ALA A 9 -5.09 6.65 -15.58
N LYS A 10 -3.92 7.30 -15.64
CA LYS A 10 -2.65 6.70 -15.18
C LYS A 10 -2.66 6.40 -13.68
N ALA A 11 -3.30 7.25 -12.87
CA ALA A 11 -3.45 7.00 -11.44
C ALA A 11 -4.35 5.78 -11.16
N LEU A 12 -5.44 5.63 -11.90
CA LEU A 12 -6.31 4.45 -11.80
C LEU A 12 -5.58 3.16 -12.18
N VAL A 13 -4.77 3.18 -13.25
CA VAL A 13 -3.94 2.03 -13.63
C VAL A 13 -2.95 1.66 -12.52
N LYS A 14 -2.24 2.66 -11.96
CA LYS A 14 -1.33 2.43 -10.83
C LYS A 14 -2.04 1.87 -9.59
N ILE A 15 -3.27 2.33 -9.30
CA ILE A 15 -4.05 1.80 -8.17
C ILE A 15 -4.41 0.33 -8.42
N ALA A 16 -4.81 -0.02 -9.64
CA ALA A 16 -5.09 -1.41 -10.01
C ALA A 16 -3.84 -2.29 -9.81
N GLU A 17 -2.66 -1.85 -10.28
CA GLU A 17 -1.40 -2.58 -10.06
C GLU A 17 -1.05 -2.76 -8.58
N VAL A 18 -1.35 -1.79 -7.72
CA VAL A 18 -1.14 -1.90 -6.26
C VAL A 18 -2.11 -2.91 -5.65
N LEU A 19 -3.36 -2.96 -6.13
CA LEU A 19 -4.35 -3.93 -5.68
C LEU A 19 -3.98 -5.35 -6.11
N ASP A 20 -3.57 -5.54 -7.37
CA ASP A 20 -3.12 -6.85 -7.87
C ASP A 20 -1.95 -7.37 -7.02
N LYS A 21 -0.96 -6.51 -6.74
CA LYS A 21 0.15 -6.86 -5.85
C LYS A 21 -0.30 -7.16 -4.43
N LEU A 22 -1.29 -6.45 -3.89
CA LEU A 22 -1.82 -6.72 -2.56
C LEU A 22 -2.42 -8.13 -2.52
N ASP A 23 -3.27 -8.46 -3.49
CA ASP A 23 -3.91 -9.77 -3.58
C ASP A 23 -2.88 -10.91 -3.75
N GLU A 24 -1.88 -10.72 -4.60
CA GLU A 24 -0.77 -11.68 -4.77
C GLU A 24 -0.01 -11.91 -3.45
N ASN A 25 0.41 -10.83 -2.78
CA ASN A 25 1.16 -10.92 -1.53
C ASN A 25 0.34 -11.56 -0.39
N LEU A 26 -0.96 -11.29 -0.33
CA LEU A 26 -1.85 -11.90 0.65
C LEU A 26 -2.04 -13.40 0.38
N ALA A 27 -2.22 -13.79 -0.89
CA ALA A 27 -2.30 -15.19 -1.27
C ALA A 27 -1.00 -15.94 -0.95
N GLU A 28 0.17 -15.35 -1.23
CA GLU A 28 1.47 -15.93 -0.88
C GLU A 28 1.62 -16.09 0.65
N LEU A 29 1.21 -15.09 1.44
CA LEU A 29 1.23 -15.22 2.90
C LEU A 29 0.35 -16.37 3.39
N ASP A 30 -0.86 -16.53 2.85
CA ASP A 30 -1.77 -17.60 3.27
C ASP A 30 -1.21 -19.01 2.94
N THR A 31 -0.26 -19.13 2.00
CA THR A 31 0.41 -20.40 1.67
C THR A 31 1.62 -20.72 2.55
N LEU A 32 2.20 -19.73 3.23
CA LEU A 32 3.37 -19.94 4.07
C LEU A 32 2.94 -20.56 5.40
N ASP A 33 3.65 -21.58 5.87
CA ASP A 33 3.40 -22.18 7.18
C ASP A 33 4.19 -21.39 8.24
N ALA A 34 3.56 -20.37 8.83
CA ALA A 34 4.16 -19.52 9.86
C ALA A 34 3.22 -19.31 11.04
N ASP A 35 3.78 -18.93 12.18
CA ASP A 35 3.02 -18.63 13.39
C ASP A 35 1.89 -17.62 13.11
N ALA A 36 0.66 -17.94 13.54
CA ALA A 36 -0.54 -17.17 13.26
C ALA A 36 -0.41 -15.69 13.65
N LYS A 37 0.34 -15.37 14.71
CA LYS A 37 0.59 -13.99 15.13
C LYS A 37 1.50 -13.25 14.15
N LYS A 38 2.57 -13.91 13.69
CA LYS A 38 3.51 -13.37 12.71
C LYS A 38 2.84 -13.18 11.34
N HIS A 39 1.93 -14.07 10.97
CA HIS A 39 1.10 -13.93 9.78
C HIS A 39 0.16 -12.74 9.84
N SER A 40 -0.56 -12.57 10.94
CA SER A 40 -1.45 -11.42 11.14
C SER A 40 -0.69 -10.08 11.05
N MET A 41 0.50 -10.00 11.67
CA MET A 41 1.34 -8.79 11.61
C MET A 41 1.92 -8.54 10.21
N LYS A 42 2.38 -9.59 9.49
CA LYS A 42 2.83 -9.45 8.10
C LYS A 42 1.71 -9.00 7.18
N LYS A 43 0.53 -9.60 7.29
CA LYS A 43 -0.67 -9.22 6.54
C LYS A 43 -1.00 -7.75 6.75
N TRP A 44 -1.01 -7.30 8.01
CA TRP A 44 -1.23 -5.90 8.35
C TRP A 44 -0.17 -4.97 7.72
N ILE A 45 1.11 -5.34 7.72
CA ILE A 45 2.18 -4.55 7.08
C ILE A 45 1.95 -4.42 5.57
N ILE A 46 1.56 -5.50 4.90
CA ILE A 46 1.31 -5.51 3.46
C ILE A 46 0.10 -4.62 3.11
N GLU A 47 -1.00 -4.75 3.85
CA GLU A 47 -2.18 -3.89 3.70
C GLU A 47 -1.83 -2.41 3.92
N LYS A 48 -1.03 -2.11 4.94
CA LYS A 48 -0.59 -0.73 5.22
C LYS A 48 0.28 -0.14 4.11
N LYS A 49 1.20 -0.94 3.55
CA LYS A 49 2.02 -0.55 2.39
C LYS A 49 1.14 -0.21 1.19
N ALA A 50 0.18 -1.08 0.85
CA ALA A 50 -0.74 -0.85 -0.25
C ALA A 50 -1.58 0.43 -0.05
N ILE A 51 -2.14 0.64 1.15
CA ILE A 51 -2.89 1.87 1.47
C ILE A 51 -2.01 3.12 1.32
N HIS A 52 -0.75 3.05 1.75
CA HIS A 52 0.18 4.16 1.63
C HIS A 52 0.55 4.47 0.18
N GLU A 53 0.77 3.44 -0.66
CA GLU A 53 0.99 3.62 -2.10
C GLU A 53 -0.24 4.22 -2.79
N ILE A 54 -1.45 3.78 -2.46
CA ILE A 54 -2.69 4.38 -2.98
C ILE A 54 -2.78 5.87 -2.59
N LYS A 55 -2.45 6.23 -1.34
CA LYS A 55 -2.42 7.63 -0.88
C LYS A 55 -1.37 8.44 -1.65
N LYS A 56 -0.20 7.86 -1.94
CA LYS A 56 0.84 8.49 -2.75
C LYS A 56 0.34 8.75 -4.17
N ILE A 57 -0.28 7.75 -4.82
CA ILE A 57 -0.82 7.87 -6.17
C ILE A 57 -1.92 8.94 -6.23
N ALA A 58 -2.82 8.96 -5.23
CA ALA A 58 -3.86 9.98 -5.13
C ALA A 58 -3.26 11.38 -4.92
N HIS A 59 -2.15 11.50 -4.20
CA HIS A 59 -1.42 12.77 -4.04
C HIS A 59 -0.76 13.22 -5.34
N GLU A 60 -0.07 12.31 -6.04
CA GLU A 60 0.53 12.58 -7.37
C GLU A 60 -0.53 13.00 -8.41
N ALA A 61 -1.75 12.47 -8.30
CA ALA A 61 -2.89 12.85 -9.14
C ALA A 61 -3.54 14.18 -8.73
N GLY A 62 -3.09 14.81 -7.64
CA GLY A 62 -3.66 16.06 -7.11
C GLY A 62 -5.02 15.87 -6.44
N LYS A 63 -5.40 14.65 -6.06
CA LYS A 63 -6.68 14.31 -5.42
C LYS A 63 -6.57 14.07 -3.91
N TYR A 64 -5.36 14.05 -3.36
CA TYR A 64 -5.13 13.80 -1.94
C TYR A 64 -3.94 14.62 -1.41
N GLU A 65 -4.20 15.68 -0.63
CA GLU A 65 -3.12 16.58 -0.16
C GLU A 65 -2.39 16.08 1.10
N LYS A 66 -3.03 15.22 1.90
CA LYS A 66 -2.55 14.81 3.23
C LYS A 66 -1.61 13.59 3.18
N TYR A 67 -0.70 13.57 2.21
CA TYR A 67 0.31 12.53 2.10
C TYR A 67 1.56 12.88 2.91
N ASP A 68 1.98 11.95 3.77
CA ASP A 68 3.24 12.03 4.51
C ASP A 68 4.08 10.80 4.15
N GLU A 69 5.13 11.00 3.35
CA GLU A 69 6.06 9.97 2.90
C GLU A 69 6.72 9.20 4.07
N LYS A 70 6.86 9.84 5.23
CA LYS A 70 7.52 9.22 6.40
C LYS A 70 6.55 8.49 7.31
N ALA A 71 5.24 8.63 7.12
CA ALA A 71 4.23 8.03 7.99
C ALA A 71 4.30 6.50 7.97
N LEU A 72 4.36 5.89 6.78
CA LEU A 72 4.44 4.44 6.65
C LEU A 72 5.70 3.87 7.31
N LYS A 73 6.85 4.51 7.09
CA LYS A 73 8.11 4.05 7.68
C LYS A 73 8.04 4.07 9.22
N LYS A 74 7.52 5.15 9.81
CA LYS A 74 7.34 5.23 11.26
C LYS A 74 6.39 4.16 11.80
N GLU A 75 5.25 3.94 11.13
CA GLU A 75 4.28 2.91 11.54
C GLU A 75 4.86 1.49 11.44
N ILE A 76 5.62 1.18 10.38
CA ILE A 76 6.28 -0.12 10.22
C ILE A 76 7.40 -0.29 11.26
N ASP A 77 8.28 0.69 11.42
CA ASP A 77 9.38 0.64 12.38
C ASP A 77 8.86 0.47 13.82
N GLU A 78 7.67 0.99 14.14
CA GLU A 78 7.01 0.80 15.43
C GLU A 78 6.49 -0.63 15.57
N VAL A 79 5.79 -1.17 14.57
CA VAL A 79 5.26 -2.55 14.61
C VAL A 79 6.37 -3.60 14.60
N GLU A 80 7.45 -3.37 13.86
CA GLU A 80 8.62 -4.27 13.84
C GLU A 80 9.29 -4.42 15.22
N LYS A 81 9.18 -3.43 16.11
CA LYS A 81 9.68 -3.56 17.49
C LYS A 81 8.86 -4.56 18.34
N TYR A 82 7.64 -4.87 17.91
CA TYR A 82 6.72 -5.76 18.63
C TYR A 82 6.55 -7.14 17.96
N MET A 83 7.23 -7.38 16.83
CA MET A 83 7.30 -8.67 16.13
C MET A 83 8.44 -9.54 16.64
#